data_AF-A0A9Q0XZG6-F1
#
_entry.id   AF-A0A9Q0XZG6-F1
#
_cell.length_a   1.000
_cell.length_b   1.000
_cell.length_c   1.000
_cell.angle_alpha   90.00
_cell.angle_beta   90.00
_cell.angle_gamma   90.00
#
_symmetry.space_group_name_H-M   'P 1'
#
loop_
_entity.id
_entity.type
_entity.pdbx_description
1 polymer ?
#
loop_
_entity_poly.entity_id
_entity_poly.type
_entity_poly.pdbx_seq_one_letter_code
_entity_poly.pdbx_strand_id
1 'polypeptide(L)'
;MVQSAGQEAAVRPFCAWNECWMKRPDLQPGYDGWQAVDAAPQGTGSGQRCHGPAPVKAIKEGRLDVPFDVATFFAATNATCATWVHLENGELKQAFPSSRHYIGNNISTKGVGSERCEDITHCYKYPEEHILSTALPYVAAYGPALKSTLLLKVTALVRDKHPLSTSSATFLAWQEIHFRAPGLTIQVPESVIQFRPTEAKIQLHNPLPESLPDSVVSVSGQGLVHKERCYRLGPTEAGTARWLRIPFTPTQAGARRLTVHVESSGLIQPCRSLRTVRVIPAGLQSSTLSQEAA
;
A
#
# COMPACT_ATOMS: atom_id res chain seq x y z
N MET A 1 3.79 11.66 -12.33
CA MET A 1 4.38 12.45 -13.44
C MET A 1 4.87 11.49 -14.49
N VAL A 2 4.51 11.77 -15.74
CA VAL A 2 4.66 10.89 -16.90
C VAL A 2 6.05 11.13 -17.48
N GLN A 3 6.86 10.09 -17.62
CA GLN A 3 8.11 10.17 -18.36
C GLN A 3 7.87 9.62 -19.77
N SER A 4 8.19 10.41 -20.79
CA SER A 4 8.19 9.96 -22.19
C SER A 4 9.62 9.72 -22.63
N ALA A 5 10.02 8.46 -22.70
CA ALA A 5 11.22 8.04 -23.41
C ALA A 5 10.83 6.89 -24.35
N GLY A 6 10.50 7.22 -25.61
CA GLY A 6 10.28 6.25 -26.70
C GLY A 6 9.08 5.32 -26.54
N GLN A 7 8.03 5.53 -27.37
CA GLN A 7 6.85 4.66 -27.61
C GLN A 7 6.06 4.10 -26.39
N GLU A 8 6.52 4.28 -25.16
CA GLU A 8 5.89 3.77 -23.93
C GLU A 8 5.97 4.87 -22.86
N ALA A 9 4.82 5.47 -22.55
CA ALA A 9 4.69 6.45 -21.47
C ALA A 9 4.18 5.71 -20.23
N ALA A 10 5.01 5.62 -19.18
CA ALA A 10 4.63 4.95 -17.95
C ALA A 10 3.83 5.88 -17.03
N VAL A 11 2.63 5.45 -16.65
CA VAL A 11 1.84 6.08 -15.58
C VAL A 11 2.29 5.46 -14.25
N ARG A 12 2.78 6.30 -13.33
CA ARG A 12 3.18 5.82 -12.00
C ARG A 12 1.95 5.45 -11.17
N PRO A 13 2.00 4.38 -10.34
CA PRO A 13 0.92 4.02 -9.43
C PRO A 13 0.58 5.14 -8.44
N PHE A 14 1.59 5.88 -7.96
CA PHE A 14 1.42 7.09 -7.18
C PHE A 14 2.59 8.08 -7.40
N CYS A 15 2.37 9.33 -7.02
CA CYS A 15 3.45 10.28 -6.79
C CYS A 15 3.12 11.16 -5.59
N ALA A 16 4.15 11.63 -4.91
CA ALA A 16 4.03 12.56 -3.80
C ALA A 16 4.71 13.88 -4.17
N TRP A 17 4.09 14.97 -3.76
CA TRP A 17 4.65 16.32 -3.75
C TRP A 17 4.25 16.99 -2.44
N ASN A 18 4.73 18.21 -2.21
CA ASN A 18 4.42 19.00 -1.02
C ASN A 18 3.47 20.15 -1.38
N GLU A 19 2.64 20.56 -0.42
CA GLU A 19 1.91 21.83 -0.50
C GLU A 19 2.41 22.79 0.58
N CYS A 20 2.67 24.04 0.19
CA CYS A 20 3.09 25.10 1.09
C CYS A 20 2.05 26.22 1.09
N TRP A 21 1.61 26.66 2.27
CA TRP A 21 0.70 27.80 2.41
C TRP A 21 1.47 29.11 2.40
N MET A 22 1.25 29.97 1.40
CA MET A 22 1.89 31.28 1.32
C MET A 22 1.05 32.30 0.55
N LYS A 23 1.40 33.57 0.69
CA LYS A 23 0.92 34.63 -0.21
C LYS A 23 1.70 34.60 -1.52
N ARG A 24 1.05 35.03 -2.61
CA ARG A 24 1.64 35.19 -3.94
C ARG A 24 1.55 36.65 -4.39
N PRO A 25 2.26 37.59 -3.73
CA PRO A 25 2.25 39.01 -4.11
C PRO A 25 2.87 39.25 -5.49
N ASP A 26 3.61 38.27 -6.00
CA ASP A 26 4.16 38.21 -7.36
C ASP A 26 3.10 37.92 -8.43
N LEU A 27 1.90 37.45 -8.04
CA LEU A 27 0.79 37.13 -8.93
C LEU A 27 -0.40 38.08 -8.76
N GLN A 28 -1.36 37.98 -9.68
CA GLN A 28 -2.64 38.66 -9.53
C GLN A 28 -3.37 38.21 -8.25
N PRO A 29 -4.19 39.08 -7.64
CA PRO A 29 -4.97 38.71 -6.46
C PRO A 29 -5.79 37.44 -6.66
N GLY A 30 -5.78 36.56 -5.66
CA GLY A 30 -6.57 35.34 -5.64
C GLY A 30 -5.80 34.04 -5.87
N TYR A 31 -4.46 34.07 -5.95
CA TYR A 31 -3.59 32.89 -5.99
C TYR A 31 -2.85 32.60 -4.67
N ASP A 32 -3.20 33.31 -3.59
CA ASP A 32 -2.76 33.00 -2.23
C ASP A 32 -3.25 31.63 -1.77
N GLY A 33 -2.61 31.07 -0.74
CA GLY A 33 -2.99 29.81 -0.12
C GLY A 33 -2.04 28.68 -0.48
N TRP A 34 -2.57 27.48 -0.72
CA TRP A 34 -1.78 26.29 -1.01
C TRP A 34 -1.07 26.35 -2.38
N GLN A 35 0.24 26.08 -2.35
CA GLN A 35 1.11 26.02 -3.51
C GLN A 35 1.74 24.63 -3.62
N ALA A 36 1.55 23.94 -4.73
CA ALA A 36 2.19 22.67 -5.00
C ALA A 36 3.68 22.87 -5.34
N VAL A 37 4.53 22.05 -4.72
CA VAL A 37 5.99 22.04 -4.88
C VAL A 37 6.46 20.59 -4.95
N ASP A 38 7.21 20.25 -5.98
CA ASP A 38 7.76 18.91 -6.17
C ASP A 38 9.28 18.97 -6.24
N ALA A 39 9.93 18.39 -5.22
CA ALA A 39 11.38 18.31 -5.13
C ALA A 39 11.95 17.04 -5.78
N ALA A 40 11.10 16.14 -6.31
CA ALA A 40 11.55 14.90 -6.90
C ALA A 40 12.40 15.18 -8.16
N PRO A 41 13.66 14.70 -8.23
CA PRO A 41 14.50 14.91 -9.40
C PRO A 41 13.91 14.18 -10.62
N GLN A 42 13.63 14.93 -11.69
CA GLN A 42 13.15 14.37 -12.95
C GLN A 42 14.24 14.33 -14.02
N GLY A 43 14.69 13.12 -14.39
CA GLY A 43 15.44 12.85 -15.62
C GLY A 43 16.98 12.91 -15.53
N THR A 44 17.63 12.15 -16.40
CA THR A 44 19.08 11.86 -16.51
C THR A 44 19.92 12.96 -17.17
N GLY A 45 19.60 14.24 -16.94
CA GLY A 45 20.34 15.40 -17.44
C GLY A 45 20.89 16.25 -16.29
N SER A 46 21.99 16.97 -16.51
CA SER A 46 22.80 17.68 -15.50
C SER A 46 22.14 18.93 -14.88
N GLY A 47 20.94 18.80 -14.34
CA GLY A 47 20.28 19.82 -13.53
C GLY A 47 19.20 19.24 -12.62
N GLN A 48 19.32 19.46 -11.31
CA GLN A 48 18.30 19.13 -10.33
C GLN A 48 17.06 19.99 -10.60
N ARG A 49 16.05 19.42 -11.27
CA ARG A 49 14.86 20.16 -11.69
C ARG A 49 13.74 19.94 -10.67
N CYS A 50 13.53 20.93 -9.79
CA CYS A 50 12.37 21.02 -8.91
C CYS A 50 11.22 21.75 -9.64
N HIS A 51 9.97 21.48 -9.26
CA HIS A 51 8.78 22.15 -9.81
C HIS A 51 8.04 22.96 -8.74
N GLY A 52 7.47 24.10 -9.16
CA GLY A 52 6.67 24.99 -8.32
C GLY A 52 7.46 26.21 -7.81
N PRO A 53 6.83 27.08 -6.99
CA PRO A 53 5.49 26.94 -6.42
C PRO A 53 4.37 27.21 -7.43
N ALA A 54 3.50 26.21 -7.61
CA ALA A 54 2.32 26.28 -8.47
C ALA A 54 1.06 26.49 -7.62
N PRO A 55 0.28 27.57 -7.82
CA PRO A 55 -0.95 27.75 -7.05
C PRO A 55 -1.93 26.60 -7.32
N VAL A 56 -2.41 25.91 -6.28
CA VAL A 56 -3.38 24.80 -6.42
C VAL A 56 -4.64 25.28 -7.14
N LYS A 57 -5.07 26.51 -6.86
CA LYS A 57 -6.17 27.15 -7.58
C LYS A 57 -5.90 27.32 -9.08
N ALA A 58 -4.68 27.72 -9.48
CA ALA A 58 -4.34 27.86 -10.89
C ALA A 58 -4.35 26.50 -11.61
N ILE A 59 -3.92 25.44 -10.92
CA ILE A 59 -4.01 24.07 -11.42
C ILE A 59 -5.49 23.68 -11.60
N LYS A 60 -6.34 23.90 -10.61
CA LYS A 60 -7.78 23.58 -10.71
C LYS A 60 -8.48 24.28 -11.87
N GLU A 61 -8.20 25.57 -12.08
CA GLU A 61 -8.82 26.37 -13.14
C GLU A 61 -8.12 26.20 -14.51
N GLY A 62 -7.09 25.34 -14.62
CA GLY A 62 -6.37 25.12 -15.87
C GLY A 62 -5.61 26.35 -16.39
N ARG A 63 -5.19 27.26 -15.51
CA ARG A 63 -4.48 28.51 -15.84
C ARG A 63 -2.98 28.27 -16.06
N LEU A 64 -2.66 27.66 -17.20
CA LEU A 64 -1.30 27.23 -17.55
C LEU A 64 -0.32 28.39 -17.79
N ASP A 65 -0.85 29.59 -17.96
CA ASP A 65 -0.11 30.85 -18.11
C ASP A 65 0.48 31.38 -16.80
N VAL A 66 0.04 30.85 -15.65
CA VAL A 66 0.48 31.31 -14.33
C VAL A 66 1.79 30.63 -13.93
N PRO A 67 2.84 31.39 -13.55
CA PRO A 67 4.07 30.81 -13.02
C PRO A 67 3.90 30.35 -11.55
N PHE A 68 4.58 29.32 -11.08
CA PHE A 68 5.55 28.47 -11.79
C PHE A 68 4.98 27.07 -12.02
N ASP A 69 5.36 26.43 -13.13
CA ASP A 69 5.12 25.00 -13.43
C ASP A 69 3.67 24.50 -13.30
N VAL A 70 2.67 25.38 -13.40
CA VAL A 70 1.25 25.00 -13.35
C VAL A 70 0.92 23.94 -14.40
N ALA A 71 1.48 24.05 -15.60
CA ALA A 71 1.32 23.06 -16.67
C ALA A 71 1.82 21.66 -16.29
N THR A 72 2.92 21.55 -15.54
CA THR A 72 3.46 20.27 -15.10
C THR A 72 2.53 19.57 -14.11
N PHE A 73 2.05 20.31 -13.10
CA PHE A 73 1.10 19.77 -12.13
C PHE A 73 -0.26 19.49 -12.78
N PHE A 74 -0.75 20.38 -13.65
CA PHE A 74 -1.99 20.18 -14.38
C PHE A 74 -1.96 18.92 -15.23
N ALA A 75 -0.87 18.68 -15.98
CA ALA A 75 -0.71 17.44 -16.72
C ALA A 75 -0.64 16.22 -15.78
N ALA A 76 0.03 16.32 -14.62
CA ALA A 76 0.09 15.22 -13.66
C ALA A 76 -1.28 14.84 -13.08
N THR A 77 -2.23 15.78 -12.98
CA THR A 77 -3.56 15.55 -12.39
C THR A 77 -4.70 15.44 -13.39
N ASN A 78 -4.51 15.90 -14.64
CA ASN A 78 -5.57 15.97 -15.66
C ASN A 78 -5.18 15.34 -17.00
N ALA A 79 -3.97 14.80 -17.17
CA ALA A 79 -3.61 14.13 -18.41
C ALA A 79 -4.51 12.94 -18.69
N THR A 80 -4.80 12.77 -19.98
CA THR A 80 -5.61 11.67 -20.50
C THR A 80 -4.69 10.65 -21.15
N CYS A 81 -4.72 9.40 -20.70
CA CYS A 81 -3.99 8.33 -21.36
C CYS A 81 -4.84 7.73 -22.49
N ALA A 82 -4.24 7.60 -23.67
CA ALA A 82 -4.82 6.87 -24.80
C ALA A 82 -4.18 5.48 -24.88
N THR A 83 -5.02 4.45 -24.95
CA THR A 83 -4.55 3.07 -25.05
C THR A 83 -4.56 2.60 -26.50
N TRP A 84 -3.51 1.88 -26.90
CA TRP A 84 -3.38 1.28 -28.22
C TRP A 84 -3.46 -0.24 -28.09
N VAL A 85 -4.23 -0.89 -28.96
CA VAL A 85 -4.35 -2.34 -29.05
C VAL A 85 -3.49 -2.82 -30.20
N HIS A 86 -2.54 -3.70 -29.90
CA HIS A 86 -1.78 -4.42 -30.92
C HIS A 86 -2.61 -5.61 -31.39
N LEU A 87 -3.03 -5.58 -32.65
CA LEU A 87 -3.80 -6.64 -33.27
C LEU A 87 -2.88 -7.77 -33.75
N GLU A 88 -3.44 -8.96 -33.95
CA GLU A 88 -2.69 -10.15 -34.41
C GLU A 88 -2.07 -9.95 -35.80
N ASN A 89 -2.64 -9.06 -36.62
CA ASN A 89 -2.12 -8.67 -37.93
C ASN A 89 -0.95 -7.67 -37.87
N GLY A 90 -0.47 -7.31 -36.66
CA GLY A 90 0.61 -6.33 -36.46
C GLY A 90 0.16 -4.87 -36.49
N GLU A 91 -1.15 -4.61 -36.66
CA GLU A 91 -1.69 -3.25 -36.70
C GLU A 91 -1.93 -2.71 -35.28
N LEU A 92 -1.57 -1.45 -35.04
CA LEU A 92 -1.91 -0.72 -33.82
C LEU A 92 -3.23 0.01 -34.02
N LYS A 93 -4.28 -0.46 -33.36
CA LYS A 93 -5.58 0.21 -33.34
C LYS A 93 -5.78 0.91 -32.01
N GLN A 94 -6.00 2.23 -32.04
CA GLN A 94 -6.36 2.96 -30.82
C GLN A 94 -7.68 2.41 -30.25
N ALA A 95 -7.71 2.09 -28.95
CA ALA A 95 -8.99 2.00 -28.24
C ALA A 95 -9.63 3.41 -28.28
N PHE A 96 -10.94 3.52 -28.51
CA PHE A 96 -11.65 4.74 -29.01
C PHE A 96 -11.16 6.11 -28.45
N PRO A 97 -11.29 7.22 -29.21
CA PRO A 97 -10.91 8.59 -28.80
C PRO A 97 -11.57 9.14 -27.52
N SER A 98 -12.62 8.48 -27.01
CA SER A 98 -13.37 8.88 -25.82
C SER A 98 -13.05 8.06 -24.56
N SER A 99 -12.28 6.96 -24.65
CA SER A 99 -11.77 6.28 -23.46
C SER A 99 -10.55 7.03 -22.92
N ARG A 100 -10.78 8.26 -22.46
CA ARG A 100 -9.75 9.05 -21.80
C ARG A 100 -9.62 8.53 -20.38
N HIS A 101 -8.51 7.87 -20.08
CA HIS A 101 -8.17 7.54 -18.71
C HIS A 101 -7.65 8.79 -18.04
N TYR A 102 -8.39 9.30 -17.07
CA TYR A 102 -7.95 10.44 -16.28
C TYR A 102 -6.95 9.98 -15.23
N ILE A 103 -5.76 10.58 -15.28
CA ILE A 103 -4.71 10.41 -14.29
C ILE A 103 -5.07 11.26 -13.05
N GLY A 104 -4.46 10.98 -11.89
CA GLY A 104 -4.60 11.81 -10.68
C GLY A 104 -5.92 11.60 -9.92
N ASN A 105 -6.39 10.37 -9.84
CA ASN A 105 -7.56 10.02 -9.02
C ASN A 105 -7.13 9.86 -7.56
N ASN A 106 -7.93 10.37 -6.62
CA ASN A 106 -7.75 10.25 -5.17
C ASN A 106 -6.48 10.96 -4.63
N ILE A 107 -6.30 12.23 -4.98
CA ILE A 107 -5.24 13.08 -4.40
C ILE A 107 -5.51 13.22 -2.90
N SER A 108 -4.53 12.84 -2.09
CA SER A 108 -4.74 12.56 -0.67
C SER A 108 -3.73 13.28 0.22
N THR A 109 -4.17 13.74 1.38
CA THR A 109 -3.31 14.27 2.45
C THR A 109 -3.68 13.66 3.81
N LYS A 110 -2.87 13.92 4.84
CA LYS A 110 -3.18 13.52 6.21
C LYS A 110 -4.17 14.52 6.83
N GLY A 111 -5.24 14.01 7.43
CA GLY A 111 -6.24 14.85 8.11
C GLY A 111 -5.69 15.59 9.33
N VAL A 112 -6.16 16.82 9.55
CA VAL A 112 -5.72 17.64 10.70
C VAL A 112 -6.09 16.96 12.02
N GLY A 113 -5.09 16.74 12.87
CA GLY A 113 -5.28 16.09 14.18
C GLY A 113 -5.66 14.60 14.10
N SER A 114 -5.51 13.96 12.95
CA SER A 114 -5.89 12.56 12.72
C SER A 114 -4.83 11.80 11.91
N GLU A 115 -4.78 10.48 12.03
CA GLU A 115 -4.02 9.60 11.10
C GLU A 115 -4.88 9.15 9.90
N ARG A 116 -6.10 9.67 9.77
CA ARG A 116 -6.97 9.38 8.63
C ARG A 116 -6.48 10.10 7.37
N CYS A 117 -6.71 9.44 6.24
CA CYS A 117 -6.52 10.00 4.92
C CYS A 117 -7.68 10.96 4.58
N GLU A 118 -7.36 12.14 4.05
CA GLU A 118 -8.29 13.15 3.57
C GLU A 118 -8.16 13.31 2.05
N ASP A 119 -9.27 13.22 1.33
CA ASP A 119 -9.31 13.37 -0.13
C ASP A 119 -9.44 14.85 -0.53
N ILE A 120 -8.42 15.36 -1.21
CA ILE A 120 -8.32 16.73 -1.71
C ILE A 120 -8.37 16.80 -3.24
N THR A 121 -8.84 15.75 -3.93
CA THR A 121 -8.94 15.71 -5.41
C THR A 121 -9.72 16.89 -5.96
N HIS A 122 -10.81 17.27 -5.27
CA HIS A 122 -11.67 18.40 -5.62
C HIS A 122 -10.95 19.78 -5.55
N CYS A 123 -9.79 19.85 -4.90
CA CYS A 123 -8.94 21.05 -4.88
C CYS A 123 -8.11 21.21 -6.17
N TYR A 124 -7.91 20.12 -6.94
CA TYR A 124 -7.06 20.11 -8.13
C TYR A 124 -7.82 19.93 -9.46
N LYS A 125 -9.03 19.36 -9.42
CA LYS A 125 -9.86 19.15 -10.61
C LYS A 125 -11.35 19.08 -10.26
N TYR A 126 -12.20 19.35 -11.24
CA TYR A 126 -13.65 19.21 -11.12
C TYR A 126 -14.08 17.73 -11.28
N PRO A 127 -15.23 17.31 -10.73
CA PRO A 127 -15.72 15.94 -10.88
C PRO A 127 -16.10 15.64 -12.33
N GLU A 128 -15.64 14.52 -12.86
CA GLU A 128 -16.15 13.93 -14.12
C GLU A 128 -16.38 12.43 -13.88
N GLU A 129 -17.64 11.96 -13.88
CA GLU A 129 -17.90 10.53 -13.62
C GLU A 129 -19.00 9.90 -14.49
N HIS A 130 -18.63 8.80 -15.14
CA HIS A 130 -19.50 7.65 -15.40
C HIS A 130 -18.95 6.46 -14.60
N ILE A 131 -19.63 6.09 -13.51
CA ILE A 131 -19.25 4.93 -12.68
C ILE A 131 -19.89 3.66 -13.27
N LEU A 132 -19.07 2.67 -13.61
CA LEU A 132 -19.52 1.31 -13.87
C LEU A 132 -19.17 0.43 -12.68
N SER A 133 -20.18 -0.03 -11.95
CA SER A 133 -20.00 -0.94 -10.81
C SER A 133 -20.03 -2.39 -11.28
N THR A 134 -19.06 -3.20 -10.84
CA THR A 134 -19.03 -4.64 -11.07
C THR A 134 -18.44 -5.35 -9.85
N ALA A 135 -18.98 -6.52 -9.51
CA ALA A 135 -18.50 -7.36 -8.42
C ALA A 135 -17.63 -8.49 -9.00
N LEU A 136 -16.39 -8.60 -8.52
CA LEU A 136 -15.49 -9.70 -8.87
C LEU A 136 -15.49 -10.75 -7.75
N PRO A 137 -16.10 -11.94 -7.97
CA PRO A 137 -16.11 -12.99 -6.96
C PRO A 137 -14.72 -13.61 -6.78
N TYR A 138 -14.25 -13.74 -5.53
CA TYR A 138 -12.91 -14.25 -5.20
C TYR A 138 -12.62 -15.62 -5.83
N VAL A 139 -13.45 -16.62 -5.52
CA VAL A 139 -13.21 -18.03 -5.88
C VAL A 139 -13.25 -18.26 -7.39
N ALA A 140 -14.16 -17.59 -8.09
CA ALA A 140 -14.39 -17.78 -9.52
C ALA A 140 -13.54 -16.87 -10.43
N ALA A 141 -12.85 -15.87 -9.88
CA ALA A 141 -12.10 -14.90 -10.68
C ALA A 141 -10.61 -14.83 -10.31
N TYR A 142 -10.28 -14.24 -9.16
CA TYR A 142 -8.89 -13.79 -8.90
C TYR A 142 -8.14 -14.58 -7.83
N GLY A 143 -8.80 -15.46 -7.08
CA GLY A 143 -8.17 -16.28 -6.04
C GLY A 143 -6.94 -17.07 -6.53
N PRO A 144 -6.99 -17.79 -7.67
CA PRO A 144 -5.83 -18.50 -8.21
C PRO A 144 -4.68 -17.58 -8.64
N ALA A 145 -4.99 -16.37 -9.14
CA ALA A 145 -4.01 -15.40 -9.62
C ALA A 145 -3.29 -14.66 -8.47
N LEU A 146 -3.90 -14.61 -7.29
CA LEU A 146 -3.28 -14.02 -6.11
C LEU A 146 -2.12 -14.84 -5.55
N LYS A 147 -1.97 -16.12 -5.91
CA LYS A 147 -0.93 -17.02 -5.35
C LYS A 147 0.51 -16.57 -5.58
N SER A 148 0.77 -15.63 -6.48
CA SER A 148 2.11 -15.11 -6.79
C SER A 148 2.34 -13.65 -6.41
N THR A 149 1.28 -12.84 -6.28
CA THR A 149 1.41 -11.40 -5.98
C THR A 149 0.20 -10.89 -5.18
N LEU A 150 0.44 -9.88 -4.34
CA LEU A 150 -0.63 -9.14 -3.64
C LEU A 150 -1.26 -8.04 -4.52
N LEU A 151 -1.07 -8.10 -5.84
CA LEU A 151 -1.51 -7.10 -6.79
C LEU A 151 -2.48 -7.75 -7.78
N LEU A 152 -3.70 -7.21 -7.85
CA LEU A 152 -4.65 -7.56 -8.91
C LEU A 152 -4.82 -6.37 -9.84
N LYS A 153 -4.45 -6.55 -11.10
CA LYS A 153 -4.78 -5.61 -12.16
C LYS A 153 -6.08 -6.06 -12.84
N VAL A 154 -7.16 -5.36 -12.57
CA VAL A 154 -8.46 -5.56 -13.21
C VAL A 154 -8.47 -4.76 -14.51
N THR A 155 -8.79 -5.39 -15.63
CA THR A 155 -8.99 -4.70 -16.92
C THR A 155 -10.39 -5.02 -17.43
N ALA A 156 -11.19 -4.01 -17.71
CA ALA A 156 -12.52 -4.12 -18.30
C ALA A 156 -12.48 -3.67 -19.75
N LEU A 157 -12.97 -4.51 -20.67
CA LEU A 157 -13.16 -4.18 -22.08
C LEU A 157 -14.67 -4.26 -22.38
N VAL A 158 -15.29 -3.15 -22.77
CA VAL A 158 -16.69 -3.09 -23.17
C VAL A 158 -16.75 -2.91 -24.68
N ARG A 159 -17.54 -3.73 -25.38
CA ARG A 159 -17.83 -3.52 -26.80
C ARG A 159 -19.30 -3.15 -26.94
N ASP A 160 -19.57 -1.94 -27.40
CA ASP A 160 -20.90 -1.54 -27.81
C ASP A 160 -21.21 -2.16 -29.17
N LYS A 161 -22.26 -2.99 -29.20
CA LYS A 161 -22.82 -3.58 -30.40
C LYS A 161 -24.12 -2.85 -30.75
N HIS A 162 -24.02 -1.58 -31.11
CA HIS A 162 -25.19 -0.85 -31.60
C HIS A 162 -25.61 -1.43 -32.96
N PRO A 163 -26.86 -1.91 -33.14
CA PRO A 163 -27.28 -2.64 -34.33
C PRO A 163 -27.32 -1.80 -35.63
N LEU A 164 -27.17 -0.48 -35.53
CA LEU A 164 -27.19 0.47 -36.67
C LEU A 164 -25.84 1.17 -36.94
N SER A 165 -24.77 0.86 -36.19
CA SER A 165 -23.44 1.47 -36.39
C SER A 165 -22.48 0.48 -37.06
N THR A 166 -21.86 0.88 -38.17
CA THR A 166 -20.79 0.13 -38.85
C THR A 166 -19.49 0.06 -38.04
N SER A 167 -19.38 0.82 -36.94
CA SER A 167 -18.22 0.85 -36.05
C SER A 167 -18.62 0.35 -34.65
N SER A 168 -18.05 -0.78 -34.22
CA SER A 168 -18.19 -1.29 -32.86
C SER A 168 -17.30 -0.51 -31.90
N ALA A 169 -17.90 0.32 -31.05
CA ALA A 169 -17.13 1.09 -30.08
C ALA A 169 -16.58 0.14 -29.01
N THR A 170 -15.28 0.26 -28.72
CA THR A 170 -14.60 -0.54 -27.71
C THR A 170 -14.03 0.38 -26.65
N PHE A 171 -14.48 0.19 -25.40
CA PHE A 171 -14.03 0.92 -24.23
C PHE A 171 -13.09 0.01 -23.43
N LEU A 172 -12.01 0.57 -22.90
CA LEU A 172 -11.12 -0.09 -21.97
C LEU A 172 -11.16 0.68 -20.65
N ALA A 173 -11.00 0.01 -19.52
CA ALA A 173 -10.73 0.56 -18.19
C ALA A 173 -9.84 -0.40 -17.42
N TRP A 174 -9.01 0.10 -16.50
CA TRP A 174 -8.23 -0.78 -15.63
C TRP A 174 -8.03 -0.17 -14.25
N GLN A 175 -7.86 -1.03 -13.24
CA GLN A 175 -7.66 -0.68 -11.84
C GLN A 175 -6.66 -1.65 -11.22
N GLU A 176 -5.70 -1.12 -10.46
CA GLU A 176 -4.80 -1.93 -9.63
C GLU A 176 -5.30 -1.97 -8.19
N ILE A 177 -5.42 -3.18 -7.64
CA ILE A 177 -5.91 -3.44 -6.28
C ILE A 177 -4.80 -4.14 -5.51
N HIS A 178 -4.37 -3.53 -4.40
CA HIS A 178 -3.37 -4.09 -3.51
C HIS A 178 -4.05 -4.80 -2.34
N PHE A 179 -3.80 -6.10 -2.20
CA PHE A 179 -4.34 -6.89 -1.11
C PHE A 179 -3.45 -6.77 0.12
N ARG A 180 -4.09 -6.65 1.29
CA ARG A 180 -3.38 -6.64 2.57
C ARG A 180 -2.87 -8.04 2.88
N ALA A 181 -1.57 -8.16 3.17
CA ALA A 181 -0.99 -9.40 3.67
C ALA A 181 -1.63 -9.80 5.02
N PRO A 182 -1.78 -11.09 5.31
CA PRO A 182 -2.32 -11.56 6.59
C PRO A 182 -1.50 -11.05 7.79
N GLY A 183 -2.21 -10.64 8.84
CA GLY A 183 -1.59 -10.02 10.02
C GLY A 183 -1.12 -11.05 11.03
N LEU A 184 0.09 -10.87 11.59
CA LEU A 184 0.65 -11.73 12.62
C LEU A 184 0.98 -10.93 13.89
N THR A 185 0.30 -11.27 14.99
CA THR A 185 0.49 -10.60 16.29
C THR A 185 1.18 -11.52 17.28
N ILE A 186 2.19 -10.99 17.99
CA ILE A 186 2.92 -11.70 19.05
C ILE A 186 2.61 -11.02 20.39
N GLN A 187 1.99 -11.76 21.31
CA GLN A 187 1.79 -11.34 22.69
C GLN A 187 2.71 -12.14 23.61
N VAL A 188 3.55 -11.43 24.35
CA VAL A 188 4.52 -12.00 25.30
C VAL A 188 4.73 -10.96 26.41
N PRO A 189 4.96 -11.38 27.67
CA PRO A 189 5.28 -10.43 28.73
C PRO A 189 6.48 -9.55 28.35
N GLU A 190 6.45 -8.27 28.72
CA GLU A 190 7.53 -7.33 28.40
C GLU A 190 8.86 -7.76 29.03
N SER A 191 8.78 -8.35 30.22
CA SER A 191 9.91 -8.92 30.94
C SER A 191 9.65 -10.35 31.38
N VAL A 192 10.65 -11.21 31.21
CA VAL A 192 10.63 -12.63 31.57
C VAL A 192 11.89 -12.97 32.37
N ILE A 193 11.88 -14.05 33.14
CA ILE A 193 13.01 -14.42 34.01
C ILE A 193 13.83 -15.52 33.35
N GLN A 194 15.15 -15.39 33.39
CA GLN A 194 16.08 -16.40 32.89
C GLN A 194 15.85 -17.74 33.59
N PHE A 195 15.91 -18.83 32.81
CA PHE A 195 15.69 -20.21 33.23
C PHE A 195 14.28 -20.53 33.76
N ARG A 196 13.33 -19.60 33.70
CA ARG A 196 11.92 -19.86 34.03
C ARG A 196 11.09 -20.11 32.76
N PRO A 197 10.34 -21.23 32.69
CA PRO A 197 9.39 -21.46 31.60
C PRO A 197 8.39 -20.31 31.47
N THR A 198 8.17 -19.83 30.25
CA THR A 198 7.24 -18.74 29.91
C THR A 198 6.51 -19.09 28.61
N GLU A 199 5.38 -18.45 28.35
CA GLU A 199 4.59 -18.64 27.13
C GLU A 199 4.46 -17.36 26.32
N ALA A 200 4.55 -17.49 25.00
CA ALA A 200 4.10 -16.47 24.05
C ALA A 200 2.80 -16.92 23.38
N LYS A 201 1.90 -15.99 23.10
CA LYS A 201 0.70 -16.21 22.30
C LYS A 201 0.88 -15.57 20.93
N ILE A 202 0.69 -16.34 19.88
CA ILE A 202 0.73 -15.86 18.49
C ILE A 202 -0.68 -15.90 17.92
N GLN A 203 -1.06 -14.83 17.22
CA GLN A 203 -2.32 -14.74 16.52
C GLN A 203 -2.07 -14.58 15.02
N LEU A 204 -2.61 -15.51 14.23
CA LEU A 204 -2.71 -15.38 12.78
C LEU A 204 -4.11 -14.86 12.45
N HIS A 205 -4.20 -13.72 11.78
CA HIS A 205 -5.45 -13.20 11.22
C HIS A 205 -5.54 -13.54 9.74
N ASN A 206 -6.61 -14.25 9.34
CA ASN A 206 -6.87 -14.61 7.96
C ASN A 206 -7.85 -13.62 7.30
N PRO A 207 -7.39 -12.67 6.47
CA PRO A 207 -8.26 -11.76 5.73
C PRO A 207 -8.87 -12.39 4.46
N LEU A 208 -8.46 -13.61 4.09
CA LEU A 208 -8.94 -14.26 2.87
C LEU A 208 -10.35 -14.84 3.08
N PRO A 209 -11.17 -14.92 2.02
CA PRO A 209 -12.50 -15.51 2.07
C PRO A 209 -12.49 -17.05 2.03
N GLU A 210 -11.30 -17.66 2.05
CA GLU A 210 -11.10 -19.11 2.17
C GLU A 210 -10.32 -19.46 3.44
N SER A 211 -10.48 -20.68 3.93
CA SER A 211 -9.74 -21.17 5.09
C SER A 211 -8.26 -21.40 4.73
N LEU A 212 -7.34 -20.99 5.60
CA LEU A 212 -5.91 -21.28 5.46
C LEU A 212 -5.61 -22.69 6.02
N PRO A 213 -5.30 -23.70 5.19
CA PRO A 213 -5.01 -25.04 5.66
C PRO A 213 -3.55 -25.15 6.14
N ASP A 214 -3.33 -26.09 7.06
CA ASP A 214 -2.01 -26.61 7.45
C ASP A 214 -0.92 -25.54 7.66
N SER A 215 -1.27 -24.47 8.38
CA SER A 215 -0.34 -23.37 8.63
C SER A 215 0.79 -23.83 9.57
N VAL A 216 2.04 -23.61 9.17
CA VAL A 216 3.23 -23.91 9.97
C VAL A 216 3.76 -22.62 10.55
N VAL A 217 3.84 -22.56 11.87
CA VAL A 217 4.37 -21.43 12.63
C VAL A 217 5.78 -21.78 13.10
N SER A 218 6.78 -21.13 12.52
CA SER A 218 8.19 -21.29 12.88
C SER A 218 8.63 -20.15 13.80
N VAL A 219 9.27 -20.50 14.90
CA VAL A 219 9.63 -19.56 15.98
C VAL A 219 11.10 -19.68 16.27
N SER A 220 11.79 -18.54 16.26
CA SER A 220 13.21 -18.47 16.55
C SER A 220 13.53 -17.26 17.45
N GLY A 221 14.57 -17.40 18.26
CA GLY A 221 15.04 -16.31 19.11
C GLY A 221 16.25 -16.72 19.92
N GLN A 222 17.43 -16.19 19.59
CA GLN A 222 18.66 -16.52 20.28
C GLN A 222 18.55 -16.20 21.78
N GLY A 223 18.79 -17.20 22.63
CA GLY A 223 18.67 -17.05 24.08
C GLY A 223 17.23 -17.09 24.61
N LEU A 224 16.22 -17.27 23.76
CA LEU A 224 14.81 -17.47 24.13
C LEU A 224 14.32 -18.88 23.79
N VAL A 225 14.55 -19.28 22.55
CA VAL A 225 14.13 -20.57 21.99
C VAL A 225 15.39 -21.30 21.51
N HIS A 226 15.54 -22.56 21.92
CA HIS A 226 16.64 -23.39 21.42
C HIS A 226 16.36 -23.78 19.97
N LYS A 227 17.22 -23.31 19.06
CA LYS A 227 17.03 -23.43 17.59
C LYS A 227 15.66 -22.86 17.16
N GLU A 228 15.30 -23.11 15.92
CA GLU A 228 13.94 -22.86 15.44
C GLU A 228 13.02 -23.98 15.91
N ARG A 229 11.79 -23.61 16.32
CA ARG A 229 10.72 -24.54 16.65
C ARG A 229 9.55 -24.33 15.71
N CYS A 230 9.04 -25.43 15.14
CA CYS A 230 7.91 -25.39 14.23
C CYS A 230 6.67 -25.98 14.91
N TYR A 231 5.54 -25.31 14.75
CA TYR A 231 4.25 -25.70 15.31
C TYR A 231 3.21 -25.74 14.19
N ARG A 232 2.36 -26.78 14.19
CA ARG A 232 1.22 -26.82 13.28
C ARG A 232 0.06 -26.05 13.91
N LEU A 233 -0.41 -25.04 13.19
CA LEU A 233 -1.65 -24.34 13.48
C LEU A 233 -2.74 -24.98 12.63
N GLY A 234 -3.81 -25.44 13.28
CA GLY A 234 -4.96 -25.99 12.57
C GLY A 234 -5.61 -24.96 11.62
N PRO A 235 -6.55 -25.40 10.76
CA PRO A 235 -7.11 -24.56 9.71
C PRO A 235 -7.65 -23.21 10.23
N THR A 236 -7.24 -22.08 9.65
CA THR A 236 -7.75 -20.77 10.08
C THR A 236 -8.87 -20.32 9.15
N GLU A 237 -10.10 -20.29 9.66
CA GLU A 237 -11.30 -19.97 8.87
C GLU A 237 -11.25 -18.55 8.27
N ALA A 238 -11.98 -18.37 7.18
CA ALA A 238 -12.07 -17.11 6.44
C ALA A 238 -12.50 -15.94 7.34
N GLY A 239 -11.77 -14.82 7.26
CA GLY A 239 -12.05 -13.60 8.05
C GLY A 239 -11.78 -13.72 9.57
N THR A 240 -11.37 -14.89 10.07
CA THR A 240 -11.17 -15.11 11.52
C THR A 240 -9.72 -14.93 11.94
N ALA A 241 -9.47 -15.09 13.25
CA ALA A 241 -8.12 -15.11 13.79
C ALA A 241 -7.94 -16.31 14.72
N ARG A 242 -6.79 -16.99 14.61
CA ARG A 242 -6.49 -18.19 15.39
C ARG A 242 -5.27 -17.98 16.27
N TRP A 243 -5.38 -18.44 17.51
CA TRP A 243 -4.34 -18.33 18.53
C TRP A 243 -3.53 -19.62 18.66
N LEU A 244 -2.23 -19.47 18.90
CA LEU A 244 -1.31 -20.54 19.26
C LEU A 244 -0.49 -20.14 20.48
N ARG A 245 -0.36 -21.05 21.44
CA ARG A 245 0.49 -20.86 22.64
C ARG A 245 1.81 -21.58 22.42
N ILE A 246 2.90 -20.88 22.71
CA ILE A 246 4.26 -21.35 22.45
C ILE A 246 5.09 -21.24 23.72
N PRO A 247 5.40 -22.36 24.38
CA PRO A 247 6.25 -22.37 25.56
C PRO A 247 7.72 -22.24 25.17
N PHE A 248 8.45 -21.43 25.93
CA PHE A 248 9.90 -21.26 25.81
C PHE A 248 10.54 -20.99 27.17
N THR A 249 11.85 -21.24 27.28
CA THR A 249 12.62 -21.01 28.51
C THR A 249 13.83 -20.16 28.16
N PRO A 250 13.86 -18.87 28.57
CA PRO A 250 14.97 -17.98 28.27
C PRO A 250 16.28 -18.48 28.89
N THR A 251 17.35 -18.56 28.11
CA THR A 251 18.67 -19.02 28.58
C THR A 251 19.69 -17.91 28.70
N GLN A 252 19.47 -16.77 28.04
CA GLN A 252 20.40 -15.64 28.09
C GLN A 252 19.68 -14.34 28.48
N ALA A 253 20.25 -13.61 29.44
CA ALA A 253 19.72 -12.33 29.89
C ALA A 253 19.85 -11.20 28.84
N GLY A 254 19.15 -10.09 29.09
CA GLY A 254 19.17 -8.88 28.26
C GLY A 254 17.97 -8.77 27.31
N ALA A 255 18.00 -7.77 26.43
CA ALA A 255 16.98 -7.61 25.39
C ALA A 255 17.17 -8.68 24.30
N ARG A 256 16.15 -9.51 24.08
CA ARG A 256 16.16 -10.62 23.12
C ARG A 256 15.01 -10.49 22.13
N ARG A 257 15.22 -10.96 20.90
CA ARG A 257 14.22 -10.87 19.83
C ARG A 257 13.59 -12.23 19.57
N LEU A 258 12.28 -12.30 19.74
CA LEU A 258 11.45 -13.42 19.28
C LEU A 258 10.97 -13.11 17.86
N THR A 259 11.27 -13.98 16.91
CA THR A 259 10.84 -13.90 15.52
C THR A 259 9.87 -15.03 15.25
N VAL A 260 8.76 -14.72 14.60
CA VAL A 260 7.75 -15.69 14.20
C VAL A 260 7.53 -15.56 12.71
N HIS A 261 7.54 -16.72 12.05
CA HIS A 261 7.29 -16.89 10.64
C HIS A 261 6.10 -17.82 10.46
N VAL A 262 5.19 -17.52 9.54
CA VAL A 262 4.07 -18.39 9.22
C VAL A 262 4.05 -18.67 7.73
N GLU A 263 4.02 -19.95 7.41
CA GLU A 263 3.87 -20.48 6.06
C GLU A 263 2.57 -21.28 6.00
N SER A 264 1.85 -21.17 4.89
CA SER A 264 0.68 -21.99 4.59
C SER A 264 0.53 -22.02 3.08
N SER A 265 0.00 -23.11 2.55
CA SER A 265 -0.26 -23.25 1.11
C SER A 265 -1.32 -22.26 0.59
N GLY A 266 -2.13 -21.68 1.47
CA GLY A 266 -3.07 -20.60 1.14
C GLY A 266 -2.46 -19.19 1.23
N LEU A 267 -1.24 -19.05 1.74
CA LEU A 267 -0.57 -17.76 1.83
C LEU A 267 0.25 -17.48 0.57
N ILE A 268 0.08 -16.28 0.03
CA ILE A 268 0.80 -15.78 -1.15
C ILE A 268 2.26 -15.50 -0.81
N GLN A 269 2.49 -14.95 0.38
CA GLN A 269 3.81 -14.70 0.94
C GLN A 269 3.83 -15.11 2.41
N PRO A 270 4.97 -15.60 2.91
CA PRO A 270 5.10 -15.92 4.31
C PRO A 270 4.91 -14.68 5.19
N CYS A 271 4.19 -14.85 6.29
CA CYS A 271 3.94 -13.77 7.23
C CYS A 271 5.03 -13.75 8.29
N ARG A 272 5.66 -12.59 8.51
CA ARG A 272 6.72 -12.43 9.51
C ARG A 272 6.37 -11.35 10.52
N SER A 273 6.60 -11.65 11.80
CA SER A 273 6.49 -10.70 12.89
C SER A 273 7.64 -10.88 13.87
N LEU A 274 7.95 -9.83 14.62
CA LEU A 274 9.00 -9.83 15.62
C LEU A 274 8.58 -9.07 16.87
N ARG A 275 9.07 -9.52 18.02
CA ARG A 275 8.83 -8.87 19.30
C ARG A 275 10.10 -8.92 20.16
N THR A 276 10.44 -7.81 20.77
CA THR A 276 11.54 -7.73 21.74
C THR A 276 11.02 -8.11 23.12
N VAL A 277 11.77 -8.95 23.83
CA VAL A 277 11.47 -9.46 25.17
C VAL A 277 12.68 -9.15 26.06
N ARG A 278 12.46 -8.56 27.23
CA ARG A 278 13.53 -8.32 28.20
C ARG A 278 13.69 -9.53 29.10
N VAL A 279 14.87 -10.14 29.13
CA VAL A 279 15.17 -11.29 30.00
C VAL A 279 15.94 -10.82 31.23
N ILE A 280 15.33 -10.95 32.40
CA ILE A 280 15.91 -10.62 33.71
C ILE A 280 16.78 -11.79 34.19
N PRO A 281 18.05 -11.58 34.57
CA PRO A 281 18.89 -12.63 35.15
C PRO A 281 18.27 -13.25 36.41
N ALA A 282 18.37 -14.56 36.56
CA ALA A 282 17.77 -15.28 37.70
C ALA A 282 18.35 -14.84 39.06
N GLY A 283 19.60 -14.38 39.10
CA GLY A 283 20.31 -13.96 40.31
C GLY A 283 19.98 -12.57 40.85
N LEU A 284 19.14 -11.77 40.16
CA LEU A 284 18.75 -10.42 40.58
C LEU A 284 17.48 -10.37 41.44
N GLN A 285 16.85 -11.52 41.72
CA GLN A 285 15.66 -11.57 42.59
C GLN A 285 15.99 -11.66 44.09
N SER A 286 17.26 -11.86 44.48
CA SER A 286 17.65 -12.04 45.87
C SER A 286 17.96 -10.75 46.65
N SER A 287 17.93 -9.57 46.00
CA SER A 287 18.38 -8.32 46.64
C SER A 287 17.27 -7.35 47.08
N THR A 288 16.00 -7.72 47.03
CA THR A 288 14.88 -6.82 47.41
C THR A 288 13.92 -7.36 48.49
N LEU A 289 14.24 -8.48 49.17
CA LEU A 289 13.42 -9.02 50.27
C LEU A 289 14.12 -9.06 51.63
N SER A 290 15.23 -8.35 51.82
CA SER A 290 16.01 -8.35 53.08
C SER A 290 16.15 -6.97 53.74
N GLN A 291 15.42 -5.95 53.29
CA GLN A 291 15.51 -4.59 53.85
C GLN A 291 14.24 -4.04 54.51
N GLU A 292 13.18 -4.85 54.70
CA GLU A 292 11.98 -4.44 55.48
C GLU A 292 11.82 -5.20 56.81
N ALA A 293 12.90 -5.80 57.33
CA ALA A 293 12.91 -6.39 58.67
C ALA A 293 14.18 -5.99 59.43
N ALA A 294 14.25 -4.72 59.85
CA ALA A 294 15.06 -4.22 60.95
C ALA A 294 14.47 -2.91 61.47
#